data_AF-A0A2N3CMB4-F1
#
_entry.id   AF-A0A2N3CMB4-F1
#
_cell.length_a   1.000
_cell.length_b   1.000
_cell.length_c   1.000
_cell.angle_alpha   90.00
_cell.angle_beta   90.00
_cell.angle_gamma   90.00
#
_symmetry.space_group_name_H-M   'P 1'
#
loop_
_entity.id
_entity.type
_entity.pdbx_description
1 polymer ?
#
loop_
_entity_poly.entity_id
_entity_poly.type
_entity_poly.pdbx_seq_one_letter_code
_entity_poly.pdbx_strand_id
1 'polypeptide(L)' 'MSKTKKTNEFRPNDFVVYPAHGVGKIVSIEEQEIAGMRLELFVISFEKDKMTLRVPTAR' A
#
# COMPACT_ATOMS: atom_id res chain seq x y z
N MET A 1 20.51 -24.25 3.00
CA MET A 1 20.27 -23.85 1.59
C MET A 1 19.68 -22.46 1.57
N SER A 2 20.36 -21.58 0.84
CA SER A 2 20.14 -20.15 0.76
C SER A 2 18.96 -19.78 -0.15
N LYS A 3 18.12 -18.85 0.29
CA LYS A 3 17.52 -17.78 -0.52
C LYS A 3 16.83 -16.79 0.41
N THR A 4 17.58 -15.83 0.93
CA THR A 4 17.04 -14.58 1.46
C THR A 4 16.36 -13.87 0.31
N LYS A 5 15.05 -14.05 0.14
CA LYS A 5 14.25 -13.29 -0.80
C LYS A 5 14.33 -11.81 -0.38
N LYS A 6 15.06 -11.00 -1.13
CA LYS A 6 14.85 -9.54 -1.13
C LYS A 6 13.47 -9.30 -1.74
N THR A 7 12.41 -9.36 -0.94
CA THR A 7 11.04 -8.99 -1.32
C THR A 7 10.69 -7.71 -0.58
N ASN A 8 11.26 -6.60 -1.04
CA ASN A 8 11.02 -5.27 -0.46
C ASN A 8 9.81 -4.56 -1.09
N GLU A 9 9.01 -5.29 -1.88
CA GLU A 9 7.81 -4.79 -2.55
C GLU A 9 6.57 -5.25 -1.78
N PHE A 10 5.77 -4.28 -1.34
CA PHE A 10 4.47 -4.51 -0.73
C PHE A 10 3.49 -5.09 -1.74
N ARG A 11 2.60 -5.99 -1.28
CA ARG A 11 1.63 -6.69 -2.12
C ARG A 11 0.22 -6.59 -1.56
N PRO A 12 -0.82 -6.79 -2.39
CA PRO A 12 -2.17 -7.01 -1.90
C PRO A 12 -2.19 -8.13 -0.85
N ASN A 13 -2.95 -7.89 0.21
CA ASN A 13 -3.07 -8.69 1.43
C ASN A 13 -1.94 -8.57 2.47
N ASP A 14 -0.88 -7.82 2.20
CA ASP A 14 0.12 -7.52 3.23
C ASP A 14 -0.44 -6.58 4.29
N PHE A 15 -0.04 -6.82 5.54
CA PHE A 15 -0.30 -5.91 6.65
C PHE A 15 0.81 -4.88 6.76
N VAL A 16 0.44 -3.62 6.90
CA VAL A 16 1.35 -2.47 6.93
C VAL A 16 1.00 -1.54 8.08
N VAL A 17 1.99 -0.80 8.59
CA VAL A 17 1.78 0.19 9.64
C VAL A 17 1.85 1.58 9.04
N TYR A 18 0.84 2.41 9.31
CA TYR A 18 0.83 3.82 8.94
C TYR A 18 0.83 4.70 10.21
N PRO A 19 1.73 5.70 10.33
CA PRO A 19 1.99 6.40 11.59
C PRO A 19 0.78 6.96 12.35
N ALA A 20 -0.31 7.32 11.67
CA ALA A 20 -1.53 7.87 12.29
C ALA A 20 -2.67 6.86 12.45
N HIS A 21 -2.65 5.76 11.71
CA HIS A 21 -3.81 4.84 11.59
C HIS A 21 -3.50 3.41 12.06
N GLY A 22 -2.26 3.15 12.46
CA GLY A 22 -1.85 1.84 12.97
C GLY A 22 -1.77 0.81 11.85
N VAL A 23 -2.26 -0.40 12.13
CA VAL A 23 -2.17 -1.52 11.18
C VAL A 23 -3.31 -1.44 10.16
N GLY A 24 -2.94 -1.35 8.89
CA GLY A 24 -3.85 -1.49 7.75
C GLY A 24 -3.47 -2.71 6.92
N LYS A 25 -4.38 -3.09 6.02
CA LYS A 25 -4.15 -4.16 5.04
C LYS A 25 -4.20 -3.58 3.64
N ILE A 26 -3.21 -3.88 2.81
CA ILE A 26 -3.25 -3.51 1.39
C ILE A 26 -4.34 -4.34 0.72
N VAL A 27 -5.32 -3.67 0.12
CA VAL A 27 -6.42 -4.29 -0.60
C VAL A 27 -6.05 -4.48 -2.07
N SER A 28 -5.45 -3.45 -2.67
CA SER A 28 -5.05 -3.43 -4.07
C SER A 28 -3.90 -2.45 -4.30
N ILE A 29 -3.27 -2.56 -5.46
CA ILE A 29 -2.35 -1.57 -6.03
C ILE A 29 -3.03 -1.09 -7.31
N GLU A 30 -3.24 0.21 -7.44
CA GLU A 30 -3.99 0.82 -8.55
C GLU A 30 -3.18 1.90 -9.24
N GLU A 31 -3.24 1.99 -10.57
CA GLU A 31 -2.74 3.13 -11.32
C GLU A 31 -3.86 4.14 -11.57
N GLN A 32 -3.60 5.42 -11.29
CA GLN A 32 -4.53 6.52 -11.52
C GLN A 32 -3.84 7.70 -12.21
N GLU A 33 -4.56 8.36 -13.12
CA GLU A 33 -4.10 9.60 -13.75
C GLU A 33 -4.57 10.81 -12.92
N ILE A 34 -3.63 11.52 -12.30
CA ILE A 34 -3.88 12.69 -11.47
C ILE A 34 -3.07 13.87 -12.02
N ALA A 35 -3.77 14.96 -12.38
CA ALA A 35 -3.14 16.15 -12.98
C ALA A 35 -2.26 15.84 -14.21
N GLY A 36 -2.68 14.87 -15.04
CA GLY A 36 -1.94 14.44 -16.24
C GLY A 36 -0.73 13.55 -15.96
N MET A 37 -0.51 13.14 -14.71
CA MET A 37 0.55 12.19 -14.32
C MET A 37 -0.06 10.85 -13.94
N ARG A 38 0.52 9.75 -14.44
CA ARG A 38 0.15 8.39 -14.01
C ARG A 38 0.88 8.05 -12.72
N LEU A 39 0.12 7.75 -11.68
CA LEU A 39 0.62 7.40 -10.35
C LEU A 39 0.14 6.01 -9.98
N GLU A 40 1.04 5.17 -9.53
CA GLU A 40 0.70 3.91 -8.87
C GLU A 40 0.47 4.18 -7.37
N LEU A 41 -0.63 3.67 -6.83
CA LEU A 41 -1.11 3.91 -5.47
C LEU A 41 -1.37 2.60 -4.74
N PHE A 42 -0.88 2.47 -3.51
CA PHE A 42 -1.34 1.46 -2.55
C PHE A 42 -2.71 1.84 -2.01
N VAL A 43 -3.68 0.95 -2.14
CA VAL A 43 -5.00 1.07 -1.51
C VAL A 43 -4.98 0.29 -0.21
N ILE A 44 -5.01 1.00 0.93
CA ILE A 44 -4.86 0.42 2.27
C ILE A 44 -6.17 0.57 3.04
N SER A 45 -6.72 -0.52 3.56
CA SER A 45 -7.89 -0.51 4.43
C SER A 45 -7.49 -0.56 5.90
N PHE A 46 -8.06 0.34 6.69
CA PHE A 46 -7.93 0.39 8.15
C PHE A 46 -9.27 0.03 8.78
N GLU A 47 -9.41 -1.22 9.24
CA GLU A 47 -10.68 -1.75 9.76
C GLU A 47 -11.18 -1.00 10.99
N LYS A 48 -10.26 -0.60 11.88
CA LYS A 48 -10.59 0.12 13.13
C LYS A 48 -11.28 1.45 12.86
N ASP A 49 -10.79 2.19 11.86
CA ASP A 49 -11.29 3.53 11.51
C ASP A 49 -12.35 3.48 10.39
N LYS A 50 -12.67 2.29 9.85
CA LYS A 50 -13.49 2.08 8.66
C LYS A 50 -13.09 3.00 7.50
N MET A 51 -11.79 3.17 7.31
CA MET A 51 -11.21 4.13 6.36
C MET A 51 -10.35 3.42 5.32
N THR A 52 -10.32 3.95 4.10
CA THR A 52 -9.39 3.53 3.05
C THR A 52 -8.46 4.69 2.71
N LEU A 53 -7.15 4.43 2.69
CA LEU A 53 -6.13 5.41 2.38
C LEU A 53 -5.38 5.00 1.11
N ARG A 54 -5.08 5.99 0.26
CA ARG A 54 -4.31 5.79 -0.98
C ARG A 54 -2.96 6.47 -0.85
N VAL A 55 -1.87 5.70 -0.94
CA VAL A 55 -0.49 6.21 -0.84
C VAL A 55 0.24 5.96 -2.16
N PRO A 56 0.88 6.97 -2.78
CA PRO A 56 1.77 6.73 -3.90
C PRO A 56 2.87 5.71 -3.59
N THR A 57 3.14 4.81 -4.53
CA THR A 57 4.20 3.79 -4.37
C THR A 57 5.59 4.37 -4.60
N ALA A 58 5.68 5.42 -5.42
CA ALA A 58 6.89 6.19 -5.67
C ALA A 58 7.20 7.17 -4.51
N ARG A 59 8.48 7.28 -4.15
CA ARG A 59 9.00 8.32 -3.24
C ARG A 59 9.29 9.61 -3.99
#